data_AF-A0A1E7LTU8-F1
#
_entry.id   AF-A0A1E7LTU8-F1
#
_cell.length_a   1.000
_cell.length_b   1.000
_cell.length_c   1.000
_cell.angle_alpha   90.00
_cell.angle_beta   90.00
_cell.angle_gamma   90.00
#
_symmetry.space_group_name_H-M   'P 1'
#
loop_
_entity.id
_entity.type
_entity.pdbx_description
1 polymer ?
#
loop_
_entity_poly.entity_id
_entity_poly.type
_entity_poly.pdbx_seq_one_letter_code
_entity_poly.pdbx_strand_id
1 'polypeptide(L)'
;MTRQVPDLPEAHVRKHLQEVLDTCRETNTAPSVLMLARRLGLSNTTFRRRYPEIAREIADHRAAPPTLRSGPTEHDRLVARNAKLRRRNRDLNSQLALAIAQIQFLTLRAAKLEEDLKAQTNVTRLADRRFRR
;
A
#
# COMPACT_ATOMS: atom_id res chain seq x y z
N MET A 1 -30.21 8.40 19.61
CA MET A 1 -30.52 8.75 18.20
C MET A 1 -30.43 7.50 17.33
N THR A 2 -31.55 6.84 17.08
CA THR A 2 -31.64 5.70 16.15
C THR A 2 -31.71 6.24 14.73
N ARG A 3 -30.60 6.15 13.98
CA ARG A 3 -30.57 6.44 12.55
C ARG A 3 -31.51 5.44 11.88
N GLN A 4 -32.72 5.87 11.51
CA GLN A 4 -33.62 5.06 10.68
C GLN A 4 -32.94 4.92 9.31
N VAL A 5 -32.29 3.78 9.11
CA VAL A 5 -31.76 3.40 7.81
C VAL A 5 -32.93 2.73 7.07
N PRO A 6 -33.27 3.19 5.84
CA PRO A 6 -34.40 2.65 5.08
C PRO A 6 -34.30 1.13 4.98
N ASP A 7 -35.44 0.44 4.91
CA ASP A 7 -35.46 -1.01 4.71
C ASP A 7 -34.78 -1.32 3.39
N LEU A 8 -33.56 -1.86 3.48
CA LEU A 8 -32.87 -2.38 2.31
C LEU A 8 -33.59 -3.68 1.92
N PRO A 9 -33.93 -3.86 0.64
CA PRO A 9 -34.51 -5.10 0.16
C PRO A 9 -33.59 -6.27 0.51
N GLU A 10 -34.16 -7.37 1.00
CA GLU A 10 -33.37 -8.55 1.40
C GLU A 10 -32.49 -9.07 0.25
N ALA A 11 -32.94 -8.91 -1.01
CA ALA A 11 -32.17 -9.21 -2.20
C ALA A 11 -30.84 -8.44 -2.30
N HIS A 12 -30.80 -7.17 -1.88
CA HIS A 12 -29.57 -6.38 -1.83
C HIS A 12 -28.62 -6.88 -0.73
N VAL A 13 -29.17 -7.29 0.42
CA VAL A 13 -28.37 -7.83 1.53
C VAL A 13 -27.74 -9.17 1.13
N ARG A 14 -28.50 -10.05 0.45
CA ARG A 14 -27.98 -11.32 -0.06
C ARG A 14 -26.93 -11.15 -1.15
N LYS A 15 -27.08 -10.17 -2.05
CA LYS A 15 -26.04 -9.83 -3.03
C LYS A 15 -24.73 -9.43 -2.35
N HIS A 16 -24.80 -8.56 -1.33
CA HIS A 16 -23.60 -8.16 -0.59
C HIS A 16 -23.04 -9.28 0.30
N LEU A 17 -23.88 -10.19 0.79
CA LEU A 17 -23.41 -11.43 1.44
C LEU A 17 -22.57 -12.25 0.47
N GLN A 18 -23.08 -12.48 -0.75
CA GLN A 18 -22.37 -13.23 -1.78
C GLN A 18 -21.02 -12.59 -2.13
N GLU A 19 -21.00 -11.28 -2.35
CA GLU A 19 -19.75 -10.53 -2.56
C GLU A 19 -18.77 -10.69 -1.39
N VAL A 20 -19.28 -10.65 -0.14
CA VAL A 20 -18.46 -10.85 1.07
C VAL A 20 -17.91 -12.27 1.14
N LEU A 21 -18.70 -13.28 0.80
CA LEU A 21 -18.26 -14.67 0.76
C LEU A 21 -17.19 -14.89 -0.32
N ASP A 22 -17.34 -14.26 -1.48
CA ASP A 22 -16.37 -14.37 -2.57
C ASP A 22 -15.06 -13.63 -2.22
N THR A 23 -15.13 -12.41 -1.66
CA THR A 23 -13.94 -11.73 -1.13
C THR A 23 -13.27 -12.56 -0.02
N CYS A 24 -14.04 -13.16 0.89
CA CYS A 24 -13.52 -14.04 1.94
C CYS A 24 -12.84 -15.29 1.38
N ARG A 25 -13.33 -15.84 0.28
CA ARG A 25 -12.71 -16.96 -0.44
C ARG A 25 -11.39 -16.55 -1.10
N GLU A 26 -11.32 -15.34 -1.63
CA GLU A 26 -10.11 -14.77 -2.24
C GLU A 26 -9.03 -14.39 -1.21
N THR A 27 -9.45 -13.96 -0.01
CA THR A 27 -8.54 -13.54 1.07
C THR A 27 -8.34 -14.60 2.14
N ASN A 28 -8.92 -15.80 1.96
CA ASN A 28 -8.94 -16.90 2.94
C ASN A 28 -9.32 -16.45 4.36
N THR A 29 -10.22 -15.47 4.45
CA THR A 29 -10.66 -14.87 5.72
C THR A 29 -12.06 -15.38 6.05
N ALA A 30 -12.31 -15.74 7.32
CA ALA A 30 -13.64 -16.19 7.72
C ALA A 30 -14.68 -15.05 7.57
N PRO A 31 -15.82 -15.29 6.92
CA PRO A 31 -16.89 -14.29 6.83
C PRO A 31 -17.42 -13.96 8.23
N SER A 32 -17.63 -12.66 8.48
CA SER A 32 -18.11 -12.16 9.77
C SER A 32 -19.32 -11.27 9.57
N VAL A 33 -20.31 -11.44 10.45
CA VAL A 33 -21.52 -10.61 10.53
C VAL A 33 -21.17 -9.12 10.64
N LEU A 34 -20.07 -8.80 11.32
CA LEU A 34 -19.60 -7.42 11.44
C LEU A 34 -19.11 -6.85 10.10
N MET A 35 -18.48 -7.69 9.27
CA MET A 35 -17.94 -7.26 7.98
C MET A 35 -19.06 -6.91 7.00
N LEU A 36 -20.10 -7.74 6.96
CA LEU A 36 -21.31 -7.46 6.18
C LEU A 36 -22.06 -6.22 6.69
N ALA A 37 -22.21 -6.07 8.02
CA ALA A 37 -22.85 -4.89 8.61
C ALA A 37 -22.11 -3.59 8.24
N ARG A 38 -20.76 -3.58 8.31
CA ARG A 38 -19.94 -2.42 7.91
C ARG A 38 -20.11 -2.08 6.42
N ARG A 39 -20.14 -3.09 5.54
CA ARG A 39 -20.32 -2.89 4.09
C ARG A 39 -21.68 -2.31 3.73
N LEU A 40 -22.70 -2.60 4.54
CA LEU A 40 -24.05 -2.05 4.43
C LEU A 40 -24.26 -0.73 5.19
N GLY A 41 -23.22 -0.21 5.85
CA GLY A 41 -23.31 1.01 6.67
C GLY A 41 -24.18 0.88 7.93
N LEU A 42 -24.41 -0.36 8.40
CA LEU A 42 -25.24 -0.67 9.56
C LEU A 42 -24.39 -1.01 10.79
N SER A 43 -24.92 -0.72 11.98
CA SER A 43 -24.33 -1.27 13.21
C SER A 43 -24.59 -2.78 13.29
N ASN A 44 -23.67 -3.53 13.92
CA ASN A 44 -23.82 -4.98 14.08
C ASN A 44 -25.12 -5.35 14.82
N THR A 45 -25.49 -4.57 15.84
CA THR A 45 -26.73 -4.75 16.60
C THR A 45 -27.97 -4.53 15.74
N THR A 46 -27.96 -3.53 14.86
CA THR A 46 -29.07 -3.25 13.94
C THR A 46 -29.17 -4.35 12.89
N PHE A 47 -28.04 -4.79 12.34
CA PHE A 47 -27.99 -5.86 11.36
C PHE A 47 -28.54 -7.19 11.90
N ARG A 48 -28.09 -7.61 13.09
CA ARG A 48 -28.56 -8.84 13.74
C ARG A 48 -30.06 -8.83 14.08
N ARG A 49 -30.61 -7.66 14.44
CA ARG A 49 -32.04 -7.50 14.73
C ARG A 49 -32.89 -7.54 13.47
N ARG A 50 -32.42 -6.95 12.36
CA ARG A 50 -33.20 -6.85 11.12
C ARG A 50 -33.08 -8.06 10.20
N TYR A 51 -31.92 -8.73 10.21
CA TYR A 51 -31.67 -9.90 9.38
C TYR A 51 -31.11 -11.07 10.22
N PRO A 52 -31.89 -11.62 11.16
CA PRO A 52 -31.43 -12.68 12.06
C PRO A 52 -31.05 -13.97 11.31
N GLU A 53 -31.81 -14.32 10.27
CA GLU A 53 -31.54 -15.53 9.48
C GLU A 53 -30.22 -15.44 8.71
N ILE A 54 -29.93 -14.29 8.10
CA ILE A 54 -28.64 -14.04 7.41
C ILE A 54 -27.48 -14.04 8.41
N ALA A 55 -27.70 -13.51 9.62
CA ALA A 55 -26.68 -13.55 10.67
C ALA A 55 -26.39 -14.98 11.17
N ARG A 56 -27.40 -15.87 11.19
CA ARG A 56 -27.25 -17.30 11.48
C ARG A 56 -26.51 -18.01 10.37
N GLU A 57 -26.88 -17.78 9.11
CA GLU A 57 -26.22 -18.36 7.94
C GLU A 57 -24.71 -18.08 7.93
N ILE A 58 -24.30 -16.84 8.24
CA ILE A 58 -22.87 -16.49 8.37
C ILE A 58 -22.20 -17.21 9.55
N ALA A 59 -22.91 -17.36 10.67
CA ALA A 59 -22.40 -18.07 11.84
C ALA A 59 -22.21 -19.56 11.54
N ASP A 60 -23.14 -20.17 10.80
CA ASP A 60 -23.08 -21.58 10.38
C ASP A 60 -21.96 -21.81 9.36
N HIS A 61 -21.79 -20.90 8.39
CA HIS A 61 -20.63 -20.91 7.48
C HIS A 61 -19.29 -20.80 8.20
N ARG A 62 -19.24 -20.11 9.34
CA ARG A 62 -18.04 -19.99 10.17
C ARG A 62 -17.84 -21.19 11.09
N ALA A 63 -18.91 -21.83 11.53
CA ALA A 63 -18.89 -23.02 12.37
C ALA A 63 -18.52 -24.29 11.59
N ALA A 64 -18.77 -24.30 10.27
CA ALA A 64 -18.30 -25.34 9.38
C ALA A 64 -16.76 -25.46 9.46
N PRO A 65 -16.20 -26.66 9.69
CA PRO A 65 -14.76 -26.84 9.77
C PRO A 65 -14.11 -26.34 8.48
N PRO A 66 -13.02 -25.56 8.56
CA PRO A 66 -12.36 -25.03 7.39
C PRO A 66 -11.89 -26.21 6.55
N THR A 67 -12.45 -26.36 5.35
CA THR A 67 -11.85 -27.23 4.35
C THR A 67 -10.48 -26.64 4.08
N LEU A 68 -9.44 -27.30 4.60
CA LEU A 68 -8.05 -26.89 4.45
C LEU A 68 -7.74 -26.82 2.95
N ARG A 69 -7.87 -25.63 2.36
CA ARG A 69 -7.42 -25.38 0.99
C ARG A 69 -5.91 -25.45 1.01
N SER A 70 -5.38 -26.61 0.61
CA SER A 70 -3.95 -26.88 0.53
C SER A 70 -3.36 -26.11 -0.65
N GLY A 71 -2.95 -24.87 -0.41
CA GLY A 71 -2.24 -24.06 -1.40
C GLY A 71 -2.17 -22.57 -1.03
N PRO A 72 -1.11 -21.85 -1.42
CA PRO A 72 -1.00 -20.41 -1.20
C PRO A 72 -2.08 -19.67 -1.99
N THR A 73 -2.89 -18.90 -1.27
CA THR A 73 -4.00 -18.09 -1.79
C THR A 73 -3.48 -17.01 -2.74
N GLU A 74 -4.32 -16.50 -3.64
CA GLU A 74 -3.97 -15.32 -4.45
C GLU A 74 -3.52 -14.15 -3.57
N HIS A 75 -4.18 -13.92 -2.43
CA HIS A 75 -3.75 -12.95 -1.42
C HIS A 75 -2.33 -13.22 -0.91
N ASP A 76 -2.00 -14.47 -0.57
CA ASP A 76 -0.66 -14.84 -0.09
C ASP A 76 0.41 -14.58 -1.15
N ARG A 77 0.10 -14.87 -2.43
CA ARG A 77 0.97 -14.56 -3.57
C ARG A 77 1.17 -13.06 -3.73
N LEU A 78 0.10 -12.28 -3.57
CA LEU A 78 0.16 -10.82 -3.61
C LEU A 78 1.01 -10.27 -2.46
N VAL A 79 0.85 -10.77 -1.23
CA VAL A 79 1.65 -10.37 -0.07
C VAL A 79 3.13 -10.70 -0.30
N ALA A 80 3.44 -11.90 -0.78
CA ALA A 80 4.82 -12.29 -1.11
C ALA A 80 5.43 -11.39 -2.19
N ARG A 81 4.67 -11.08 -3.25
CA ARG A 81 5.09 -10.15 -4.31
C ARG A 81 5.30 -8.74 -3.77
N ASN A 82 4.41 -8.24 -2.91
CA ASN A 82 4.51 -6.92 -2.32
C ASN A 82 5.73 -6.82 -1.39
N ALA A 83 6.00 -7.87 -0.60
CA ALA A 83 7.20 -7.96 0.23
C ALA A 83 8.48 -7.91 -0.63
N LYS A 84 8.50 -8.62 -1.77
CA LYS A 84 9.61 -8.56 -2.73
C LYS A 84 9.79 -7.16 -3.31
N LEU A 85 8.70 -6.50 -3.70
CA LEU A 85 8.72 -5.12 -4.21
C LEU A 85 9.25 -4.13 -3.16
N ARG A 86 8.81 -4.24 -1.90
CA ARG A 86 9.29 -3.40 -0.81
C ARG A 86 10.77 -3.59 -0.50
N ARG A 87 11.28 -4.82 -0.59
CA ARG A 87 12.73 -5.09 -0.47
C ARG A 87 13.49 -4.40 -1.60
N ARG A 88 13.10 -4.64 -2.86
CA ARG A 88 13.77 -4.04 -4.02
C ARG A 88 13.70 -2.51 -4.01
N ASN A 89 12.59 -1.92 -3.56
CA ASN A 89 12.46 -0.47 -3.45
C ASN A 89 13.43 0.11 -2.40
N ARG A 90 13.59 -0.56 -1.25
CA ARG A 90 14.60 -0.16 -0.24
C ARG A 90 16.03 -0.25 -0.77
N ASP A 91 16.34 -1.32 -1.49
CA ASP A 91 17.68 -1.49 -2.09
C ASP A 91 17.96 -0.40 -3.12
N LEU A 92 17.01 -0.11 -4.02
CA LEU A 92 17.14 0.96 -5.02
C LEU A 92 17.29 2.34 -4.38
N ASN A 93 16.52 2.65 -3.34
CA ASN A 93 16.65 3.91 -2.62
C ASN A 93 18.02 4.04 -1.95
N SER A 94 18.57 2.94 -1.42
CA SER A 94 19.90 2.92 -0.83
C SER A 94 20.99 3.16 -1.89
N GLN A 95 20.85 2.55 -3.08
CA GLN A 95 21.75 2.78 -4.21
C GLN A 95 21.68 4.22 -4.72
N LEU A 96 20.48 4.81 -4.81
CA LEU A 96 20.30 6.20 -5.22
C LEU A 96 20.95 7.15 -4.22
N ALA A 97 20.78 6.94 -2.91
CA ALA A 97 21.42 7.75 -1.89
C ALA A 97 22.95 7.70 -1.99
N LEU A 98 23.52 6.50 -2.22
CA LEU A 98 24.96 6.33 -2.43
C LEU A 98 25.45 7.06 -3.69
N ALA A 99 24.73 6.91 -4.81
CA ALA A 99 25.08 7.56 -6.07
C ALA A 99 25.06 9.10 -5.95
N ILE A 100 24.05 9.66 -5.26
CA ILE A 100 23.97 11.09 -4.99
C ILE A 100 25.18 11.56 -4.18
N ALA A 101 25.54 10.84 -3.11
CA ALA A 101 26.70 11.18 -2.29
C ALA A 101 28.01 11.13 -3.10
N GLN A 102 28.17 10.14 -3.97
CA GLN A 102 29.33 10.03 -4.86
C GLN A 102 29.40 11.18 -5.86
N ILE A 103 28.28 11.54 -6.48
CA ILE A 103 28.22 12.68 -7.42
C ILE A 103 28.62 13.96 -6.70
N GLN A 104 28.03 14.25 -5.54
CA GLN A 104 28.36 15.44 -4.74
C GLN A 104 29.85 15.49 -4.38
N PHE A 105 30.40 14.36 -3.92
CA PHE A 105 31.82 14.25 -3.59
C PHE A 105 32.71 14.53 -4.80
N LEU A 106 32.41 13.93 -5.96
CA LEU A 106 33.15 14.15 -7.20
C LEU A 106 33.03 15.60 -7.68
N THR A 107 31.86 16.22 -7.58
CA THR A 107 31.65 17.63 -7.92
C THR A 107 32.52 18.54 -7.06
N LEU A 108 32.56 18.34 -5.74
CA LEU A 108 33.40 19.11 -4.84
C LEU A 108 34.89 18.91 -5.14
N ARG A 109 35.30 17.67 -5.42
CA ARG A 109 36.70 17.35 -5.76
C ARG A 109 37.11 17.96 -7.11
N ALA A 110 36.23 17.94 -8.11
CA ALA A 110 36.47 18.57 -9.39
C ALA A 110 36.63 20.09 -9.24
N ALA A 111 35.75 20.75 -8.48
CA ALA A 111 35.85 22.18 -8.19
C ALA A 111 37.17 22.55 -7.50
N LYS A 112 37.59 21.77 -6.49
CA LYS A 112 38.88 21.94 -5.82
C LYS A 112 40.06 21.82 -6.79
N LEU A 113 40.08 20.79 -7.64
CA LEU A 113 41.14 20.59 -8.61
C LEU A 113 41.21 21.74 -9.63
N GLU A 114 40.08 22.29 -10.04
CA GLU A 114 40.04 23.48 -10.89
C GLU A 114 40.63 24.72 -10.20
N GLU A 115 40.35 24.92 -8.92
CA GLU A 115 40.95 25.99 -8.12
C GLU A 115 42.47 25.82 -7.98
N ASP A 116 42.93 24.61 -7.64
CA ASP A 116 44.35 24.29 -7.48
C ASP A 116 45.10 24.48 -8.81
N LEU A 117 44.52 24.06 -9.94
CA LEU A 117 45.08 24.29 -11.27
C LEU A 117 45.17 25.78 -11.60
N LYS A 118 44.14 26.57 -11.32
CA LYS A 118 44.17 28.03 -11.54
C LYS A 118 45.24 28.70 -10.69
N ALA A 119 45.39 28.29 -9.42
CA ALA A 119 46.40 28.82 -8.52
C ALA A 119 47.82 28.50 -9.00
N GLN A 120 48.08 27.27 -9.47
CA GLN A 120 49.39 26.86 -9.97
C GLN A 120 49.74 27.49 -11.32
N THR A 121 48.76 27.67 -12.21
CA THR A 121 49.01 28.16 -13.56
C THR A 121 49.14 29.69 -13.66
N ASN A 122 48.83 30.46 -12.61
CA ASN A 122 48.85 31.94 -12.62
C ASN A 122 48.08 32.56 -13.82
N VAL A 123 47.16 31.80 -14.42
CA VAL A 123 46.39 32.21 -15.60
C VAL A 123 45.26 33.13 -15.12
N THR A 124 45.53 34.43 -15.12
CA THR A 124 44.47 35.45 -15.00
C THR A 124 43.58 35.35 -16.24
N ARG A 125 42.27 35.12 -16.08
CA ARG A 125 41.32 35.11 -17.21
C ARG A 125 41.41 36.45 -17.94
N LEU A 126 41.78 36.42 -19.22
CA LEU A 126 41.89 37.59 -20.11
C LEU A 126 40.60 38.43 -20.22
N ALA A 127 39.44 37.89 -19.81
CA ALA A 127 38.17 38.61 -19.76
C ALA A 127 38.23 39.83 -18.80
N ASP A 128 38.93 39.73 -17.66
CA ASP A 128 39.08 40.84 -16.71
C ASP A 128 40.03 41.94 -17.22
N ARG A 129 40.90 41.60 -18.20
CA ARG A 129 41.87 42.55 -18.76
C ARG A 129 41.27 43.47 -19.83
N ARG A 130 40.07 43.16 -20.34
CA ARG A 130 39.38 44.00 -21.36
C ARG A 130 38.52 45.12 -20.78
N PHE A 131 38.27 45.14 -19.47
CA PHE A 131 37.43 46.18 -18.82
C PHE A 131 38.23 47.35 -18.21
N ARG A 132 39.56 47.38 -18.41
CA ARG A 132 40.42 48.52 -18.04
C ARG A 132 41.08 49.10 -19.28
N ARG A 133 40.32 49.81 -20.11
CA ARG A 133 40.83 50.81 -21.06
C ARG A 133 39.88 51.98 -21.11
#